data_AF-A0A3E2WCQ5-F1
#
_entry.id   AF-A0A3E2WCQ5-F1
#
_cell.length_a   1.000
_cell.length_b   1.000
_cell.length_c   1.000
_cell.angle_alpha   90.00
_cell.angle_beta   90.00
_cell.angle_gamma   90.00
#
_symmetry.space_group_name_H-M   'P 1'
#
loop_
_entity.id
_entity.type
_entity.pdbx_description
1 polymer ?
#
loop_
_entity_poly.entity_id
_entity_poly.type
_entity_poly.pdbx_seq_one_letter_code
_entity_poly.pdbx_strand_id
1 'polypeptide(L)' 'MLYNLYQFIHNSLGLCFWDLPALLVGIIMIVVFAVHKHNQKKRQNNFEDELEEKMKAIKEGTAGEEPAQA' A
#
# COMPACT_ATOMS: atom_id res chain seq x y z
N MET A 1 39.36 -4.34 22.31
CA MET A 1 39.44 -4.45 20.84
C MET A 1 38.11 -4.15 20.13
N LEU A 2 36.96 -4.63 20.62
CA LEU A 2 35.63 -4.30 20.04
C LEU A 2 35.32 -2.79 19.99
N TYR A 3 35.75 -2.01 20.98
CA TYR A 3 35.49 -0.57 21.05
C TYR A 3 36.14 0.22 19.89
N ASN A 4 37.34 -0.17 19.47
CA ASN A 4 38.04 0.48 18.35
C ASN A 4 37.41 0.11 17.00
N LEU A 5 36.91 -1.12 16.85
CA LEU A 5 36.16 -1.53 15.66
C LEU A 5 34.81 -0.79 15.56
N TYR A 6 34.12 -0.63 16.70
CA TYR A 6 32.87 0.13 16.79
C TYR A 6 33.06 1.59 16.38
N GLN A 7 34.08 2.25 16.94
CA GLN A 7 34.46 3.62 16.57
C GLN A 7 34.85 3.75 15.10
N PHE A 8 35.61 2.79 14.55
CA PHE A 8 35.99 2.83 13.13
C PHE A 8 34.80 2.69 12.18
N ILE A 9 33.86 1.77 12.46
CA ILE A 9 32.66 1.63 11.64
C ILE A 9 31.77 2.88 11.77
N HIS A 10 31.63 3.45 12.97
CA HIS A 10 30.86 4.67 13.17
C HIS A 10 31.49 5.91 12.51
N ASN A 11 32.79 6.14 12.67
CA ASN A 11 33.46 7.33 12.14
C ASN A 11 33.83 7.21 10.66
N SER A 12 34.18 6.01 10.19
CA SER A 12 34.77 5.83 8.85
C SER A 12 33.77 5.34 7.80
N LEU A 13 32.72 4.61 8.20
CA LEU A 13 31.63 4.18 7.31
C LEU A 13 30.37 5.05 7.46
N GLY A 14 30.32 5.95 8.45
CA GLY A 14 29.17 6.84 8.70
C GLY A 14 27.89 6.11 9.10
N LEU A 15 27.94 4.80 9.29
CA LEU A 15 26.80 3.97 9.69
C LEU A 15 26.55 4.19 11.18
N CYS A 16 25.55 5.02 11.46
CA CYS A 16 25.08 5.29 12.82
C CYS A 16 24.48 4.00 13.41
N PHE A 17 24.54 3.83 14.73
CA PHE A 17 23.92 2.69 15.44
C PHE A 17 22.43 2.53 15.11
N TRP A 18 21.78 3.63 14.74
CA TRP A 18 20.38 3.70 14.34
C TRP A 18 20.09 3.33 12.88
N ASP A 19 21.11 3.19 12.03
CA ASP A 19 20.96 2.81 10.63
C ASP A 19 20.38 1.40 10.50
N LEU A 20 20.77 0.49 11.40
CA LEU A 20 20.28 -0.88 11.43
C LEU A 20 18.77 -0.96 11.79
N PRO A 21 18.27 -0.28 12.86
CA PRO A 21 16.83 -0.10 13.08
C PRO A 21 16.10 0.60 11.93
N ALA A 22 16.69 1.66 11.36
CA ALA A 22 16.06 2.43 10.29
C ALA A 22 15.88 1.59 9.01
N LEU A 23 16.90 0.82 8.64
CA LEU A 23 16.86 -0.13 7.53
C LEU A 23 15.75 -1.17 7.73
N LEU A 24 15.62 -1.72 8.94
CA LEU A 24 14.59 -2.70 9.28
C LEU A 24 13.18 -2.11 9.07
N VAL A 25 12.94 -0.89 9.58
CA VAL A 25 11.66 -0.19 9.40
C VAL A 25 11.40 0.09 7.92
N GLY A 26 12.43 0.50 7.16
CA GLY A 26 12.33 0.74 5.72
C GLY A 26 11.87 -0.51 4.95
N ILE A 27 12.43 -1.68 5.28
CA ILE A 27 12.03 -2.95 4.67
C ILE A 27 10.56 -3.27 4.98
N ILE A 28 10.13 -3.11 6.24
CA ILE A 28 8.73 -3.35 6.65
C ILE A 28 7.79 -2.42 5.87
N MET A 29 8.15 -1.15 5.73
CA MET A 29 7.34 -0.16 5.01
C MET A 29 7.15 -0.54 3.55
N ILE A 30 8.21 -1.02 2.88
CA ILE A 30 8.15 -1.50 1.49
C ILE A 30 7.22 -2.71 1.37
N VAL A 31 7.31 -3.68 2.29
CA VAL A 31 6.44 -4.87 2.28
C VAL A 31 4.98 -4.49 2.46
N VAL A 32 4.67 -3.64 3.45
CA VAL A 32 3.30 -3.16 3.67
C VAL A 32 2.79 -2.38 2.46
N PHE A 33 3.61 -1.52 1.87
CA PHE A 33 3.23 -0.77 0.68
C PHE A 33 2.97 -1.69 -0.53
N ALA A 34 3.78 -2.72 -0.74
CA ALA A 34 3.60 -3.69 -1.81
C ALA A 34 2.29 -4.49 -1.63
N VAL A 35 2.03 -5.00 -0.42
CA VAL A 35 0.80 -5.71 -0.08
C VAL A 35 -0.41 -4.79 -0.23
N HIS A 36 -0.32 -3.56 0.26
CA HIS A 36 -1.41 -2.60 0.18
C HIS A 36 -1.70 -2.23 -1.27
N LYS A 37 -0.67 -2.00 -2.10
CA LYS A 37 -0.83 -1.73 -3.54
C LYS A 37 -1.49 -2.90 -4.27
N HIS A 38 -1.09 -4.14 -3.97
CA HIS A 38 -1.72 -5.33 -4.54
C HIS A 38 -3.19 -5.46 -4.13
N ASN A 39 -3.50 -5.23 -2.85
CA ASN A 39 -4.87 -5.32 -2.35
C ASN A 39 -5.75 -4.15 -2.80
N GLN A 40 -5.18 -2.95 -2.94
CA GLN A 40 -5.84 -1.77 -3.50
C GLN A 40 -6.21 -1.97 -4.97
N LYS A 41 -5.33 -2.60 -5.77
CA LYS A 41 -5.62 -2.88 -7.18
C LYS A 41 -6.84 -3.81 -7.33
N LYS A 42 -7.03 -4.75 -6.41
CA LYS A 42 -8.23 -5.60 -6.37
C LYS A 42 -9.48 -4.80 -6.04
N ARG A 43 -9.43 -3.86 -5.08
CA ARG A 43 -10.57 -2.95 -4.81
C ARG A 43 -10.90 -2.07 -6.01
N GLN A 44 -9.88 -1.48 -6.63
CA GLN A 44 -10.07 -0.57 -7.76
C GLN A 44 -10.78 -1.26 -8.91
N ASN A 45 -10.39 -2.50 -9.24
CA ASN A 45 -11.02 -3.27 -10.31
C ASN A 45 -12.48 -3.64 -9.99
N ASN A 46 -12.80 -4.02 -8.75
CA ASN A 46 -14.21 -4.28 -8.38
C ASN A 46 -15.07 -3.00 -8.45
N PHE A 47 -14.52 -1.83 -8.07
CA PHE A 47 -15.23 -0.56 -8.20
C PHE A 47 -15.43 -0.15 -9.67
N GLU A 48 -14.46 -0.42 -10.53
CA GLU A 48 -14.55 -0.18 -11.98
C GLU A 48 -15.62 -1.09 -12.61
N ASP A 49 -15.64 -2.38 -12.26
CA ASP A 49 -16.64 -3.33 -12.75
C ASP A 49 -18.06 -2.92 -12.31
N GLU A 50 -18.26 -2.53 -11.03
CA GLU A 50 -19.55 -2.03 -10.53
C GLU A 50 -19.98 -0.73 -11.22
N LEU A 51 -19.04 0.17 -11.54
CA LEU A 51 -19.32 1.41 -12.27
C LEU A 51 -19.70 1.14 -13.72
N GLU A 52 -19.00 0.22 -14.38
CA GLU A 52 -19.34 -0.20 -15.74
C GLU A 52 -20.73 -0.84 -15.80
N GLU A 53 -21.06 -1.72 -14.85
CA GLU A 53 -22.39 -2.32 -14.76
C GLU A 53 -23.48 -1.26 -14.56
N LYS A 54 -23.28 -0.31 -13.63
CA LYS A 54 -24.22 0.79 -13.40
C LYS A 54 -24.35 1.73 -14.60
N MET A 55 -23.25 2.06 -15.27
CA MET A 55 -23.28 2.88 -16.48
C MET A 55 -23.97 2.17 -17.63
N LYS A 56 -23.78 0.84 -17.76
CA LYS A 56 -24.46 0.02 -18.76
C LYS A 56 -25.96 -0.05 -18.49
N ALA A 57 -26.39 -0.26 -17.24
CA ALA A 57 -27.80 -0.22 -16.85
C ALA A 57 -28.47 1.13 -17.18
N ILE A 58 -27.78 2.24 -16.91
CA ILE A 58 -28.27 3.59 -17.26
C ILE A 58 -28.37 3.77 -18.78
N LYS A 59 -27.37 3.33 -19.56
CA LYS A 59 -27.35 3.43 -21.03
C LYS A 59 -28.38 2.52 -21.70
N GLU A 60 -28.64 1.36 -21.13
CA GLU A 60 -29.65 0.39 -21.61
C GLU A 60 -31.08 0.77 -21.18
N GLY A 61 -31.26 1.92 -20.52
CA GLY A 61 -32.58 2.51 -20.27
C GLY A 61 -33.37 1.88 -19.14
N THR A 62 -32.72 1.15 -18.22
CA THR A 62 -33.36 0.63 -16.99
C THR A 62 -33.28 1.63 -15.83
N ALA A 63 -33.56 2.91 -16.13
CA ALA A 63 -33.90 3.89 -15.11
C ALA A 63 -35.41 3.79 -14.82
N GLY A 64 -35.83 2.77 -14.08
CA GLY A 64 -37.23 2.66 -13.67
C GLY A 64 -37.68 1.28 -13.21
N GLU A 65 -37.16 0.82 -12.08
CA GLU A 65 -37.96 0.03 -11.12
C GLU A 65 -37.38 0.25 -9.72
N GLU A 66 -37.80 1.36 -9.13
CA GLU A 66 -37.81 1.53 -7.68
C GLU A 66 -38.77 0.49 -7.07
N PRO A 67 -38.54 0.03 -5.84
CA PRO A 67 -39.61 0.27 -4.89
C PRO A 67 -39.08 0.81 -3.56
N ALA A 68 -39.56 2.01 -3.21
CA ALA A 68 -39.77 2.42 -1.84
C ALA A 68 -40.50 1.31 -1.06
N GLN A 69 -39.85 0.69 -0.07
CA GLN A 69 -40.46 -0.03 1.06
C GLN A 69 -39.41 -0.06 2.19
N ALA A 70 -39.65 0.31 3.45
CA ALA A 70 -40.88 0.62 4.20
C ALA A 70 -40.56 1.57 5.38
#